data_AF-A4XSF5-F1
#
_entry.id   AF-A4XSF5-F1
#
_cell.length_a   1.000
_cell.length_b   1.000
_cell.length_c   1.000
_cell.angle_alpha   90.00
_cell.angle_beta   90.00
_cell.angle_gamma   90.00
#
_symmetry.space_group_name_H-M   'P 1'
#
loop_
_entity.id
_entity.type
_entity.pdbx_description
1 polymer ?
#
loop_
_entity_poly.entity_id
_entity_poly.type
_entity_poly.pdbx_seq_one_letter_code
_entity_poly.pdbx_strand_id
1 'polypeptide(L)'
;MPYLYHATNKANLVGIRDVGMAPASRRPASRALGATQQNRIDKRENKRLASFKKFLKKLAEQGYAHHTILQSTVRVRIAFSNRDFAEVEEIPYAPGAAIPENKGLIAADADLEEILAAYIGALRHARVPFDDDLMDERQARLDARAKLTNKKQKPLFKDLPNLNKLARAKLLLDNEYRRIDTLDLSRYYSHFLSELSYAYQELVADNEQEITRHRVYLFAENQFRTEYASYATHIANGQYEALAILRVDLAHVVNPMVDMSQGNAATTKETINAAHIQYKIGVTQASVQNGSAFRDGWSELSGYVPPTATLASSMASSSQGNGLDGGTI
;
A
#
# COMPACT_ATOMS: atom_id res chain seq x y z
N MET A 1 18.61 -24.41 -6.11
CA MET A 1 18.18 -23.29 -6.98
C MET A 1 17.21 -22.41 -6.18
N PRO A 2 17.23 -21.08 -6.36
CA PRO A 2 16.40 -20.19 -5.54
C PRO A 2 14.92 -20.33 -5.91
N TYR A 3 14.08 -20.63 -4.91
CA TYR A 3 12.63 -20.58 -5.05
C TYR A 3 12.11 -19.18 -4.73
N LEU A 4 11.02 -18.80 -5.40
CA LEU A 4 10.22 -17.63 -5.07
C LEU A 4 8.82 -18.07 -4.61
N TYR A 5 8.19 -17.26 -3.77
CA TYR A 5 7.00 -17.64 -3.01
C TYR A 5 5.82 -16.68 -3.20
N HIS A 6 4.60 -17.20 -3.17
CA HIS A 6 3.37 -16.42 -3.26
C HIS A 6 2.34 -16.96 -2.26
N ALA A 7 1.60 -16.07 -1.59
CA ALA A 7 0.51 -16.45 -0.69
C ALA A 7 -0.83 -16.22 -1.41
N THR A 8 -1.73 -17.20 -1.31
CA THR A 8 -3.07 -17.11 -1.89
C THR A 8 -4.10 -17.81 -1.01
N ASN A 9 -5.38 -17.54 -1.24
CA ASN A 9 -6.44 -18.30 -0.59
C ASN A 9 -6.49 -19.72 -1.17
N LYS A 10 -6.67 -20.75 -0.34
CA LYS A 10 -6.75 -22.14 -0.82
C LYS A 10 -7.84 -22.36 -1.87
N ALA A 11 -8.92 -21.57 -1.83
CA ALA A 11 -9.99 -21.63 -2.82
C ALA A 11 -9.52 -21.27 -4.24
N ASN A 12 -8.41 -20.52 -4.36
CA ASN A 12 -7.86 -20.15 -5.66
C ASN A 12 -7.01 -21.26 -6.29
N LEU A 13 -6.63 -22.31 -5.54
CA LEU A 13 -5.72 -23.34 -6.04
C LEU A 13 -6.27 -24.09 -7.26
N VAL A 14 -7.60 -24.32 -7.32
CA VAL A 14 -8.24 -24.94 -8.49
C VAL A 14 -8.06 -24.07 -9.72
N GLY A 15 -8.35 -22.76 -9.60
CA GLY A 15 -8.15 -21.82 -10.71
C GLY A 15 -6.70 -21.73 -11.14
N ILE A 16 -5.76 -21.62 -10.20
CA ILE A 16 -4.33 -21.52 -10.51
C ILE A 16 -3.80 -22.84 -11.10
N ARG A 17 -4.31 -24.00 -10.70
CA ARG A 17 -4.01 -25.28 -11.34
C ARG A 17 -4.44 -25.28 -12.80
N ASP A 18 -5.66 -24.83 -13.08
CA ASP A 18 -6.27 -24.95 -14.41
C ASP A 18 -5.68 -23.96 -15.42
N VAL A 19 -5.38 -22.73 -14.99
CA VAL A 19 -4.91 -21.66 -15.88
C VAL A 19 -3.48 -21.20 -15.62
N GLY A 20 -2.81 -21.75 -14.61
CA GLY A 20 -1.53 -21.26 -14.13
C GLY A 20 -1.66 -19.99 -13.27
N MET A 21 -0.54 -19.49 -12.79
CA MET A 21 -0.47 -18.22 -12.08
C MET A 21 -0.25 -17.10 -13.11
N ALA A 22 -1.35 -16.48 -13.53
CA ALA A 22 -1.37 -15.41 -14.54
C ALA A 22 -1.52 -14.02 -13.92
N PRO A 23 -1.20 -12.91 -14.60
CA PRO A 23 -1.63 -11.57 -14.22
C PRO A 23 -3.16 -11.45 -14.11
N ALA A 24 -3.67 -10.56 -13.26
CA ALA A 24 -5.11 -10.42 -13.06
C ALA A 24 -5.89 -10.10 -14.35
N SER A 25 -5.29 -9.32 -15.26
CA SER A 25 -5.83 -9.04 -16.61
C SER A 25 -6.07 -10.28 -17.47
N ARG A 26 -5.37 -11.39 -17.21
CA ARG A 26 -5.44 -12.64 -17.99
C ARG A 26 -6.18 -13.76 -17.24
N ARG A 27 -6.63 -13.54 -16.01
CA ARG A 27 -7.35 -14.55 -15.21
C ARG A 27 -8.83 -14.61 -15.61
N PRO A 28 -9.46 -15.80 -15.57
CA PRO A 28 -10.92 -15.89 -15.55
C PRO A 28 -11.48 -15.13 -14.34
N ALA A 29 -12.70 -14.61 -14.46
CA ALA A 29 -13.37 -13.92 -13.35
C ALA A 29 -13.46 -14.86 -12.14
N SER A 30 -12.74 -14.54 -11.06
CA SER A 30 -12.77 -15.30 -9.80
C SER A 30 -13.91 -14.82 -8.91
N ARG A 31 -14.46 -15.74 -8.09
CA ARG A 31 -15.47 -15.44 -7.07
C ARG A 31 -14.88 -15.02 -5.72
N ALA A 32 -13.58 -15.26 -5.49
CA ALA A 32 -12.91 -14.88 -4.24
C ALA A 32 -12.23 -13.53 -4.41
N LEU A 33 -12.62 -12.55 -3.59
CA LEU A 33 -11.94 -11.26 -3.50
C LEU A 33 -10.47 -11.49 -3.10
N GLY A 34 -9.54 -10.88 -3.81
CA GLY A 34 -8.14 -10.83 -3.38
C GLY A 34 -7.98 -9.95 -2.15
N ALA A 35 -6.92 -10.18 -1.37
CA ALA A 35 -6.56 -9.43 -0.16
C ALA A 35 -6.53 -7.91 -0.29
N THR A 36 -6.39 -7.41 -1.51
CA THR A 36 -6.12 -6.01 -1.79
C THR A 36 -7.36 -5.14 -1.80
N GLN A 37 -8.55 -5.62 -2.21
CA GLN A 37 -9.65 -4.69 -2.51
C GLN A 37 -10.38 -4.15 -1.26
N GLN A 38 -10.75 -5.00 -0.30
CA GLN A 38 -11.41 -4.57 0.93
C GLN A 38 -10.46 -3.79 1.86
N ASN A 39 -9.22 -4.28 2.05
CA ASN A 39 -8.20 -3.56 2.82
C ASN A 39 -7.82 -2.20 2.20
N ARG A 40 -7.94 -2.04 0.87
CA ARG A 40 -7.72 -0.76 0.19
C ARG A 40 -8.85 0.22 0.49
N ILE A 41 -10.10 -0.22 0.54
CA ILE A 41 -11.25 0.63 0.90
C ILE A 41 -11.10 1.11 2.35
N ASP A 42 -10.83 0.20 3.28
CA ASP A 42 -10.73 0.52 4.71
C ASP A 42 -9.50 1.39 5.05
N LYS A 43 -8.40 1.27 4.30
CA LYS A 43 -7.21 2.12 4.46
C LYS A 43 -7.31 3.47 3.75
N ARG A 44 -8.28 3.66 2.84
CA ARG A 44 -8.37 4.87 1.99
C ARG A 44 -8.65 6.11 2.82
N GLU A 45 -9.59 6.04 3.75
CA GLU A 45 -9.94 7.19 4.60
C GLU A 45 -8.76 7.62 5.47
N ASN A 46 -8.06 6.67 6.10
CA ASN A 46 -6.88 6.95 6.91
C ASN A 46 -5.75 7.58 6.08
N LYS A 47 -5.47 7.05 4.87
CA LYS A 47 -4.47 7.62 3.95
C LYS A 47 -4.83 9.02 3.49
N ARG A 48 -6.11 9.28 3.21
CA ARG A 48 -6.63 10.61 2.88
C ARG A 48 -6.40 11.58 4.04
N LEU A 49 -6.78 11.22 5.27
CA LEU A 49 -6.60 12.08 6.45
C LEU A 49 -5.12 12.35 6.73
N ALA A 50 -4.25 11.34 6.57
CA ALA A 50 -2.80 11.51 6.69
C ALA A 50 -2.24 12.46 5.63
N SER A 51 -2.70 12.36 4.38
CA SER A 51 -2.30 13.27 3.29
C SER A 51 -2.79 14.70 3.55
N PHE A 52 -3.99 14.86 4.07
CA PHE A 52 -4.51 16.17 4.45
C PHE A 52 -3.62 16.81 5.54
N LYS A 53 -3.24 16.06 6.58
CA LYS A 53 -2.27 16.53 7.58
C LYS A 53 -0.92 16.90 6.95
N LYS A 54 -0.42 16.11 6.01
CA LYS A 54 0.81 16.41 5.26
C LYS A 54 0.71 17.74 4.51
N PHE A 55 -0.43 18.06 3.90
CA PHE A 55 -0.65 19.32 3.21
C PHE A 55 -0.74 20.51 4.16
N LEU A 56 -1.41 20.36 5.31
CA LEU A 56 -1.42 21.38 6.35
C LEU A 56 0.00 21.69 6.85
N LYS A 57 0.83 20.66 7.05
CA LYS A 57 2.23 20.83 7.45
C LYS A 57 3.03 21.62 6.39
N LYS A 58 2.88 21.27 5.11
CA LYS A 58 3.49 22.04 4.01
C LYS A 58 3.05 23.51 3.98
N LEU A 59 1.80 23.80 4.31
CA LEU A 59 1.31 25.19 4.37
C LEU A 59 1.84 25.93 5.60
N ALA A 60 2.03 25.26 6.73
CA ALA A 60 2.70 25.81 7.90
C ALA A 60 4.16 26.20 7.58
N GLU A 61 4.88 25.41 6.77
CA GLU A 61 6.20 25.81 6.26
C GLU A 61 6.18 27.07 5.38
N GLN A 62 5.02 27.41 4.80
CA GLN A 62 4.81 28.64 4.05
C GLN A 62 4.29 29.80 4.91
N GLY A 63 4.17 29.60 6.23
CA GLY A 63 3.72 30.62 7.17
C GLY A 63 2.22 30.62 7.45
N TYR A 64 1.46 29.63 6.98
CA TYR A 64 0.02 29.55 7.24
C TYR A 64 -0.28 28.61 8.40
N ALA A 65 -0.85 29.12 9.49
CA ALA A 65 -1.33 28.29 10.59
C ALA A 65 -2.54 27.43 10.17
N HIS A 66 -2.67 26.25 10.78
CA HIS A 66 -3.71 25.28 10.42
C HIS A 66 -5.13 25.83 10.56
N HIS A 67 -5.41 26.61 11.61
CA HIS A 67 -6.75 27.15 11.87
C HIS A 67 -7.20 28.13 10.79
N THR A 68 -6.29 28.97 10.29
CA THR A 68 -6.55 29.89 9.18
C THR A 68 -6.86 29.13 7.90
N ILE A 69 -6.08 28.09 7.59
CA ILE A 69 -6.31 27.27 6.41
C ILE A 69 -7.66 26.55 6.49
N LEU A 70 -7.98 25.93 7.63
CA LEU A 70 -9.22 25.18 7.80
C LEU A 70 -10.49 26.05 7.75
N GLN A 71 -10.36 27.36 8.00
CA GLN A 71 -11.45 28.34 7.85
C GLN A 71 -11.51 28.96 6.44
N SER A 72 -10.48 28.74 5.61
CA SER A 72 -10.42 29.28 4.27
C SER A 72 -11.43 28.60 3.34
N THR A 73 -12.04 29.40 2.46
CA THR A 73 -12.91 28.93 1.38
C THR A 73 -12.21 28.93 0.02
N VAL A 74 -10.92 29.26 -0.02
CA VAL A 74 -10.13 29.31 -1.25
C VAL A 74 -10.07 27.93 -1.88
N ARG A 75 -10.20 27.89 -3.21
CA ARG A 75 -10.13 26.67 -4.01
C ARG A 75 -9.36 26.96 -5.29
N VAL A 76 -8.70 25.93 -5.81
CA VAL A 76 -8.12 25.92 -7.16
C VAL A 76 -8.59 24.68 -7.89
N ARG A 77 -8.42 24.65 -9.21
CA ARG A 77 -8.73 23.47 -10.01
C ARG A 77 -7.78 22.33 -9.63
N ILE A 78 -8.34 21.15 -9.37
CA ILE A 78 -7.59 19.90 -9.21
C ILE A 78 -7.58 19.24 -10.58
N ALA A 79 -6.40 19.10 -11.18
CA ALA A 79 -6.21 18.42 -12.45
C ALA A 79 -4.86 17.70 -12.44
N PHE A 80 -4.91 16.38 -12.30
CA PHE A 80 -3.74 15.53 -12.48
C PHE A 80 -3.58 15.19 -13.96
N SER A 81 -2.33 15.17 -14.42
CA SER A 81 -1.98 14.63 -15.73
C SER A 81 -2.00 13.10 -15.67
N ASN A 82 -2.45 12.46 -16.75
CA ASN A 82 -2.35 11.00 -16.91
C ASN A 82 -1.00 10.60 -17.52
N ARG A 83 0.04 11.39 -17.26
CA ARG A 83 1.37 11.18 -17.83
C ARG A 83 2.04 9.99 -17.16
N ASP A 84 2.65 9.13 -17.97
CA ASP A 84 3.38 7.94 -17.52
C ASP A 84 2.55 7.02 -16.60
N PHE A 85 1.21 7.05 -16.76
CA PHE A 85 0.29 6.27 -15.95
C PHE A 85 0.46 4.78 -16.23
N ALA A 86 0.49 3.98 -15.17
CA ALA A 86 0.81 2.56 -15.15
C ALA A 86 2.22 2.20 -15.65
N GLU A 87 3.11 3.19 -15.86
CA GLU A 87 4.49 2.94 -16.26
C GLU A 87 5.42 2.81 -15.05
N VAL A 88 6.22 1.73 -15.07
CA VAL A 88 7.26 1.46 -14.08
C VAL A 88 8.52 1.08 -14.82
N GLU A 89 9.66 1.57 -14.34
CA GLU A 89 10.97 1.17 -14.85
C GLU A 89 11.13 -0.37 -14.78
N GLU A 90 11.61 -0.99 -15.85
CA GLU A 90 11.80 -2.44 -15.90
C GLU A 90 13.27 -2.77 -15.63
N ILE A 91 13.54 -3.30 -14.43
CA ILE A 91 14.87 -3.70 -14.00
C ILE A 91 14.87 -5.22 -13.81
N PRO A 92 15.78 -5.98 -14.46
CA PRO A 92 15.89 -7.41 -14.27
C PRO A 92 16.05 -7.80 -12.80
N TYR A 93 15.39 -8.88 -12.40
CA TYR A 93 15.42 -9.33 -11.01
C TYR A 93 16.81 -9.77 -10.55
N ALA A 94 17.31 -9.09 -9.53
CA ALA A 94 18.47 -9.49 -8.75
C ALA A 94 18.23 -9.18 -7.26
N PRO A 95 18.66 -10.04 -6.33
CA PRO A 95 18.58 -9.74 -4.91
C PRO A 95 19.29 -8.41 -4.58
N GLY A 96 18.54 -7.44 -4.07
CA GLY A 96 19.06 -6.12 -3.70
C GLY A 96 19.22 -5.11 -4.84
N ALA A 97 18.63 -5.34 -6.02
CA ALA A 97 18.60 -4.32 -7.07
C ALA A 97 17.82 -3.06 -6.63
N ALA A 98 18.00 -1.93 -7.32
CA ALA A 98 17.33 -0.68 -6.96
C ALA A 98 15.80 -0.75 -7.10
N ILE A 99 15.09 0.14 -6.37
CA ILE A 99 13.63 0.27 -6.51
C ILE A 99 13.36 0.83 -7.90
N PRO A 100 12.60 0.13 -8.75
CA PRO A 100 12.19 0.72 -10.01
C PRO A 100 11.30 1.92 -9.75
N GLU A 101 11.53 2.98 -10.51
CA GLU A 101 10.71 4.19 -10.40
C GLU A 101 9.29 3.94 -10.95
N ASN A 102 8.28 4.28 -10.14
CA ASN A 102 6.89 4.39 -10.60
C ASN A 102 6.72 5.78 -11.22
N LYS A 103 6.86 5.86 -12.54
CA LYS A 103 6.85 7.12 -13.28
C LYS A 103 5.52 7.85 -13.14
N GLY A 104 4.41 7.13 -13.13
CA GLY A 104 3.08 7.69 -12.89
C GLY A 104 2.94 8.31 -11.50
N LEU A 105 3.57 7.72 -10.46
CA LEU A 105 3.59 8.32 -9.13
C LEU A 105 4.46 9.58 -9.08
N ILE A 106 5.62 9.57 -9.75
CA ILE A 106 6.50 10.75 -9.86
C ILE A 106 5.77 11.90 -10.57
N ALA A 107 5.07 11.61 -11.66
CA ALA A 107 4.25 12.58 -12.38
C ALA A 107 3.11 13.12 -11.50
N ALA A 108 2.38 12.25 -10.81
CA ALA A 108 1.32 12.64 -9.88
C ALA A 108 1.84 13.52 -8.72
N ASP A 109 3.04 13.22 -8.20
CA ASP A 109 3.69 14.05 -7.18
C ASP A 109 4.08 15.42 -7.74
N ALA A 110 4.58 15.50 -8.97
CA ALA A 110 4.90 16.77 -9.62
C ALA A 110 3.63 17.64 -9.82
N ASP A 111 2.55 17.04 -10.33
CA ASP A 111 1.26 17.73 -10.50
C ASP A 111 0.71 18.19 -9.15
N LEU A 112 0.85 17.38 -8.10
CA LEU A 112 0.44 17.74 -6.74
C LEU A 112 1.20 18.97 -6.23
N GLU A 113 2.52 19.06 -6.46
CA GLU A 113 3.28 20.26 -6.10
C GLU A 113 2.81 21.50 -6.89
N GLU A 114 2.49 21.35 -8.17
CA GLU A 114 1.96 22.45 -8.99
C GLU A 114 0.59 22.92 -8.47
N ILE A 115 -0.32 21.99 -8.17
CA ILE A 115 -1.65 22.31 -7.60
C ILE A 115 -1.51 23.00 -6.24
N LEU A 116 -0.60 22.53 -5.38
CA LEU A 116 -0.33 23.16 -4.08
C LEU A 116 0.28 24.56 -4.25
N ALA A 117 1.18 24.75 -5.21
CA ALA A 117 1.74 26.07 -5.51
C ALA A 117 0.66 27.04 -6.01
N ALA A 118 -0.24 26.60 -6.90
CA ALA A 118 -1.39 27.38 -7.35
C ALA A 118 -2.32 27.73 -6.19
N TYR A 119 -2.59 26.77 -5.28
CA TYR A 119 -3.38 27.01 -4.08
C TYR A 119 -2.74 28.06 -3.16
N ILE A 120 -1.43 27.98 -2.91
CA ILE A 120 -0.70 29.00 -2.16
C ILE A 120 -0.80 30.38 -2.83
N GLY A 121 -0.71 30.44 -4.16
CA GLY A 121 -0.92 31.67 -4.92
C GLY A 121 -2.33 32.26 -4.72
N ALA A 122 -3.36 31.40 -4.76
CA ALA A 122 -4.74 31.79 -4.54
C ALA A 122 -4.99 32.26 -3.10
N LEU A 123 -4.39 31.62 -2.09
CA LEU A 123 -4.44 32.06 -0.69
C LEU A 123 -3.87 33.47 -0.52
N ARG A 124 -2.72 33.76 -1.15
CA ARG A 124 -2.12 35.10 -1.14
C ARG A 124 -3.02 36.13 -1.80
N HIS A 125 -3.60 35.80 -2.95
CA HIS A 125 -4.51 36.69 -3.67
C HIS A 125 -5.77 37.01 -2.84
N ALA A 126 -6.31 36.00 -2.16
CA ALA A 126 -7.44 36.14 -1.24
C ALA A 126 -7.08 36.79 0.11
N ARG A 127 -5.80 37.17 0.31
CA ARG A 127 -5.28 37.78 1.54
C ARG A 127 -5.57 36.95 2.79
N VAL A 128 -5.48 35.63 2.67
CA VAL A 128 -5.54 34.75 3.83
C VAL A 128 -4.35 35.07 4.74
N PRO A 129 -4.57 35.36 6.03
CA PRO A 129 -3.51 35.87 6.90
C PRO A 129 -2.44 34.81 7.13
N PHE A 130 -1.19 35.28 7.18
CA PHE A 130 -0.10 34.48 7.69
C PHE A 130 -0.11 34.47 9.22
N ASP A 131 0.57 33.50 9.80
CA ASP A 131 0.95 33.50 11.20
C ASP A 131 2.34 34.15 11.31
N ASP A 132 2.43 35.27 12.02
CA ASP A 132 3.65 36.07 12.10
C ASP A 132 4.82 35.27 12.70
N ASP A 133 4.54 34.41 13.69
CA ASP A 133 5.56 33.55 14.32
C ASP A 133 6.10 32.51 13.32
N LEU A 134 5.23 31.90 12.50
CA LEU A 134 5.64 30.98 11.45
C LEU A 134 6.39 31.69 10.31
N MET A 135 6.03 32.93 10.00
CA MET A 135 6.72 33.73 8.98
C MET A 135 8.13 34.12 9.42
N ASP A 136 8.29 34.54 10.67
CA ASP A 136 9.60 34.82 11.27
C ASP A 136 10.49 33.57 11.28
N GLU A 137 9.93 32.41 11.61
CA GLU A 137 10.64 31.14 11.53
C GLU A 137 11.07 30.82 10.08
N ARG A 138 10.16 30.95 9.12
CA ARG A 138 10.43 30.69 7.70
C ARG A 138 11.59 31.55 7.22
N GLN A 139 11.59 32.85 7.56
CA GLN A 139 12.67 33.76 7.20
C GLN A 139 13.99 33.35 7.87
N ALA A 140 13.98 33.02 9.17
CA ALA A 140 15.16 32.55 9.88
C ALA A 140 15.78 31.28 9.25
N ARG A 141 14.95 30.36 8.75
CA ARG A 141 15.41 29.15 8.05
C ARG A 141 16.00 29.44 6.68
N LEU A 142 15.41 30.37 5.91
CA LEU A 142 15.95 30.82 4.63
C LEU A 142 17.32 31.48 4.83
N ASP A 143 17.45 32.36 5.83
CA ASP A 143 18.71 33.02 6.16
C ASP A 143 19.77 32.01 6.61
N ALA A 144 19.40 31.01 7.41
CA ALA A 144 20.29 29.93 7.83
C ALA A 144 20.79 29.11 6.65
N ARG A 145 19.89 28.77 5.72
CA ARG A 145 20.22 28.02 4.50
C ARG A 145 21.17 28.81 3.60
N ALA A 146 20.90 30.10 3.41
CA ALA A 146 21.77 31.01 2.65
C ALA A 146 23.18 31.11 3.26
N LYS A 147 23.28 31.16 4.59
CA LYS A 147 24.57 31.15 5.31
C LYS A 147 25.33 29.83 5.16
N LEU A 148 24.63 28.70 5.13
CA LEU A 148 25.24 27.38 4.92
C LEU A 148 25.75 27.20 3.48
N THR A 149 25.01 27.68 2.48
CA THR A 149 25.47 27.68 1.09
C THR A 149 26.69 28.57 0.88
N ASN A 150 26.75 29.72 1.56
CA ASN A 150 27.92 30.62 1.49
C ASN A 150 29.14 30.07 2.25
N LYS A 151 28.96 29.35 3.37
CA LYS A 151 30.05 28.67 4.10
C LYS A 151 30.70 27.53 3.32
N LYS A 152 30.01 26.89 2.37
CA LYS A 152 30.61 25.91 1.45
C LYS A 152 31.56 26.55 0.42
N GLN A 153 31.62 27.89 0.32
CA GLN A 153 32.44 28.61 -0.65
C GLN A 153 33.64 29.38 -0.03
N LYS A 154 33.74 29.55 1.31
CA LYS A 154 34.91 30.15 2.00
C LYS A 154 35.04 29.66 3.46
N PRO A 155 36.25 29.39 3.99
CA PRO A 155 36.44 29.09 5.40
C PRO A 155 36.28 30.35 6.27
N LEU A 156 35.79 30.12 7.49
CA LEU A 156 35.18 31.06 8.44
C LEU A 156 35.98 32.32 8.78
N PHE A 157 35.25 33.43 8.98
CA PHE A 157 35.42 34.25 10.19
C PHE A 157 34.11 34.37 10.98
N LYS A 158 34.31 34.61 12.27
CA LYS A 158 33.39 34.58 13.41
C LYS A 158 32.03 35.24 13.14
N ASP A 159 30.94 34.49 13.38
CA ASP A 159 29.62 35.05 13.71
C ASP A 159 28.78 33.97 14.41
N LEU A 160 28.78 34.02 15.75
CA LEU A 160 28.04 33.13 16.65
C LEU A 160 26.89 33.80 17.45
N PRO A 161 26.07 34.77 16.93
CA PRO A 161 24.86 35.20 17.66
C PRO A 161 23.56 34.43 17.30
N ASN A 162 23.54 33.59 16.26
CA ASN A 162 22.28 33.14 15.63
C ASN A 162 21.75 31.74 16.01
N LEU A 163 22.41 31.00 16.89
CA LEU A 163 21.97 29.66 17.30
C LEU A 163 20.66 29.67 18.11
N ASN A 164 20.47 30.65 19.00
CA ASN A 164 19.27 30.73 19.85
C ASN A 164 18.00 31.08 19.05
N LYS A 165 18.10 31.93 18.02
CA LYS A 165 16.97 32.22 17.13
C LYS A 165 16.57 31.00 16.30
N LEU A 166 17.55 30.25 15.79
CA LEU A 166 17.33 29.00 15.03
C LEU A 166 16.70 27.90 15.90
N ALA A 167 17.16 27.75 17.15
CA ALA A 167 16.61 26.79 18.10
C ALA A 167 15.16 27.13 18.48
N ARG A 168 14.85 28.42 18.65
CA ARG A 168 13.50 28.89 18.95
C ARG A 168 12.56 28.80 17.75
N ALA A 169 13.06 29.10 16.55
CA ALA A 169 12.35 28.90 15.27
C ALA A 169 11.95 27.43 15.13
N LYS A 170 12.90 26.49 15.16
CA LYS A 170 12.61 25.05 15.02
C LYS A 170 11.51 24.56 15.99
N LEU A 171 11.42 25.15 17.18
CA LEU A 171 10.44 24.78 18.20
C LEU A 171 9.00 25.20 17.85
N LEU A 172 8.80 26.24 17.03
CA LEU A 172 7.48 26.76 16.67
C LEU A 172 6.80 25.91 15.60
N LEU A 173 7.46 25.63 14.47
CA LEU A 173 6.95 24.70 13.46
C LEU A 173 6.80 23.29 14.02
N ASP A 174 7.72 22.83 14.86
CA ASP A 174 7.57 21.51 15.53
C ASP A 174 6.31 21.47 16.42
N ASN A 175 5.99 22.58 17.11
CA ASN A 175 4.75 22.68 17.88
C ASN A 175 3.51 22.70 16.98
N GLU A 176 3.56 23.42 15.86
CA GLU A 176 2.46 23.45 14.90
C GLU A 176 2.25 22.07 14.25
N TYR A 177 3.32 21.33 13.96
CA TYR A 177 3.25 19.96 13.46
C TYR A 177 2.58 19.02 14.46
N ARG A 178 2.93 19.13 15.74
CA ARG A 178 2.27 18.36 16.82
C ARG A 178 0.80 18.68 16.92
N ARG A 179 0.41 19.96 16.81
CA ARG A 179 -1.01 20.37 16.78
C ARG A 179 -1.72 19.75 15.58
N ILE A 180 -1.14 19.82 14.39
CA ILE A 180 -1.72 19.22 13.18
C ILE A 180 -1.89 17.70 13.35
N ASP A 181 -0.93 17.03 13.98
CA ASP A 181 -0.99 15.58 14.21
C ASP A 181 -2.15 15.17 15.13
N THR A 182 -2.56 16.02 16.08
CA THR A 182 -3.68 15.74 16.98
C THR A 182 -5.05 16.17 16.45
N LEU A 183 -5.11 16.89 15.31
CA LEU A 183 -6.38 17.31 14.72
C LEU A 183 -7.21 16.10 14.27
N ASP A 184 -8.50 16.13 14.62
CA ASP A 184 -9.52 15.34 13.94
C ASP A 184 -9.98 16.08 12.69
N LEU A 185 -9.54 15.57 11.54
CA LEU A 185 -9.87 16.14 10.23
C LEU A 185 -11.06 15.47 9.56
N SER A 186 -11.70 14.47 10.21
CA SER A 186 -12.83 13.73 9.65
C SER A 186 -13.89 14.70 9.15
N ARG A 187 -14.38 15.62 9.99
CA ARG A 187 -15.44 16.60 9.68
C ARG A 187 -15.17 17.56 8.50
N TYR A 188 -13.94 17.63 7.97
CA TYR A 188 -13.59 18.56 6.89
C TYR A 188 -13.63 17.88 5.50
N TYR A 189 -14.61 16.99 5.26
CA TYR A 189 -14.77 16.26 3.99
C TYR A 189 -14.87 17.18 2.76
N SER A 190 -15.51 18.35 2.89
CA SER A 190 -15.71 19.33 1.81
C SER A 190 -14.61 20.40 1.71
N HIS A 191 -13.57 20.31 2.54
CA HIS A 191 -12.46 21.25 2.49
C HIS A 191 -11.56 20.92 1.29
N PHE A 192 -11.04 21.95 0.60
CA PHE A 192 -10.22 21.79 -0.60
C PHE A 192 -9.07 20.79 -0.43
N LEU A 193 -8.32 20.87 0.67
CA LEU A 193 -7.21 19.94 0.92
C LEU A 193 -7.65 18.49 1.19
N SER A 194 -8.88 18.28 1.65
CA SER A 194 -9.47 16.95 1.80
C SER A 194 -9.83 16.36 0.44
N GLU A 195 -10.43 17.17 -0.44
CA GLU A 195 -10.73 16.81 -1.83
C GLU A 195 -9.45 16.53 -2.63
N LEU A 196 -8.42 17.36 -2.49
CA LEU A 196 -7.10 17.14 -3.11
C LEU A 196 -6.46 15.85 -2.61
N SER A 197 -6.53 15.60 -1.30
CA SER A 197 -6.02 14.35 -0.72
C SER A 197 -6.78 13.15 -1.26
N TYR A 198 -8.10 13.27 -1.42
CA TYR A 198 -8.93 12.21 -1.97
C TYR A 198 -8.57 11.92 -3.44
N ALA A 199 -8.55 12.94 -4.29
CA ALA A 199 -8.21 12.81 -5.71
C ALA A 199 -6.81 12.21 -5.92
N TYR A 200 -5.81 12.65 -5.15
CA TYR A 200 -4.47 12.08 -5.21
C TYR A 200 -4.46 10.60 -4.78
N GLN A 201 -5.15 10.25 -3.69
CA GLN A 201 -5.19 8.86 -3.22
C GLN A 201 -5.95 7.93 -4.17
N GLU A 202 -6.98 8.42 -4.86
CA GLU A 202 -7.64 7.66 -5.93
C GLU A 202 -6.71 7.44 -7.12
N LEU A 203 -6.05 8.50 -7.61
CA LEU A 203 -5.12 8.38 -8.73
C LEU A 203 -3.99 7.38 -8.44
N VAL A 204 -3.38 7.45 -7.25
CA VAL A 204 -2.33 6.52 -6.83
C VAL A 204 -2.87 5.09 -6.74
N ALA A 205 -4.08 4.91 -6.20
CA ALA A 205 -4.70 3.59 -6.09
C ALA A 205 -5.02 2.99 -7.48
N ASP A 206 -5.52 3.79 -8.40
CA ASP A 206 -5.81 3.37 -9.77
C ASP A 206 -4.52 3.02 -10.52
N ASN A 207 -3.48 3.83 -10.37
CA ASN A 207 -2.16 3.57 -10.94
C ASN A 207 -1.58 2.25 -10.40
N GLU A 208 -1.61 2.05 -9.08
CA GLU A 208 -1.15 0.81 -8.44
C GLU A 208 -1.98 -0.40 -8.91
N GLN A 209 -3.30 -0.23 -9.04
CA GLN A 209 -4.17 -1.29 -9.54
C GLN A 209 -3.83 -1.66 -10.98
N GLU A 210 -3.57 -0.68 -11.84
CA GLU A 210 -3.25 -0.95 -13.23
C GLU A 210 -1.89 -1.64 -13.37
N ILE A 211 -0.87 -1.19 -12.63
CA ILE A 211 0.44 -1.86 -12.57
C ILE A 211 0.28 -3.32 -12.10
N THR A 212 -0.44 -3.52 -10.99
CA THR A 212 -0.57 -4.85 -10.39
C THR A 212 -1.45 -5.78 -11.24
N ARG A 213 -2.35 -5.23 -12.06
CA ARG A 213 -3.22 -6.00 -12.97
C ARG A 213 -2.45 -6.76 -14.04
N HIS A 214 -1.28 -6.26 -14.43
CA HIS A 214 -0.47 -6.83 -15.51
C HIS A 214 0.72 -7.66 -15.02
N ARG A 215 0.84 -7.90 -13.72
CA ARG A 215 1.99 -8.61 -13.13
C ARG A 215 1.58 -9.72 -12.17
N VAL A 216 2.37 -10.77 -12.15
CA VAL A 216 2.40 -11.80 -11.09
C VAL A 216 3.49 -11.42 -10.11
N TYR A 217 3.20 -11.46 -8.82
CA TYR A 217 4.13 -11.09 -7.74
C TYR A 217 4.58 -12.31 -6.96
N LEU A 218 5.90 -12.45 -6.82
CA LEU A 218 6.58 -13.53 -6.15
C LEU A 218 7.67 -12.95 -5.24
N PHE A 219 7.88 -13.53 -4.07
CA PHE A 219 8.75 -12.97 -3.05
C PHE A 219 9.89 -13.93 -2.71
N ALA A 220 11.06 -13.40 -2.40
CA ALA A 220 12.14 -14.21 -1.84
C ALA A 220 11.75 -14.76 -0.45
N GLU A 221 12.31 -15.92 -0.06
CA GLU A 221 11.94 -16.60 1.20
C GLU A 221 12.02 -15.68 2.43
N ASN A 222 13.14 -14.96 2.59
CA ASN A 222 13.36 -14.10 3.75
C ASN A 222 12.28 -13.01 3.87
N GLN A 223 11.91 -12.41 2.74
CA GLN A 223 10.86 -11.40 2.72
C GLN A 223 9.48 -12.02 2.98
N PHE A 224 9.20 -13.16 2.32
CA PHE A 224 7.95 -13.88 2.50
C PHE A 224 7.72 -14.27 3.97
N ARG A 225 8.78 -14.68 4.68
CA ARG A 225 8.75 -15.03 6.11
C ARG A 225 8.37 -13.85 6.99
N THR A 226 8.92 -12.67 6.72
CA THR A 226 8.64 -11.44 7.47
C THR A 226 7.20 -10.99 7.28
N GLU A 227 6.66 -11.11 6.06
CA GLU A 227 5.32 -10.61 5.71
C GLU A 227 4.19 -11.64 5.89
N TYR A 228 4.50 -12.89 6.22
CA TYR A 228 3.51 -13.99 6.21
C TYR A 228 2.26 -13.73 7.07
N ALA A 229 2.42 -13.11 8.25
CA ALA A 229 1.30 -12.78 9.13
C ALA A 229 0.38 -11.71 8.50
N SER A 230 0.96 -10.75 7.78
CA SER A 230 0.22 -9.74 7.02
C SER A 230 -0.61 -10.41 5.92
N TYR A 231 0.00 -11.32 5.16
CA TYR A 231 -0.72 -12.09 4.13
C TYR A 231 -1.87 -12.92 4.71
N ALA A 232 -1.66 -13.63 5.81
CA ALA A 232 -2.72 -14.42 6.44
C ALA A 232 -3.90 -13.54 6.88
N THR A 233 -3.60 -12.40 7.51
CA THR A 233 -4.61 -11.41 7.93
C THR A 233 -5.41 -10.90 6.74
N HIS A 234 -4.73 -10.53 5.66
CA HIS A 234 -5.38 -9.85 4.53
C HIS A 234 -6.05 -10.79 3.52
N ILE A 235 -5.55 -12.02 3.33
CA ILE A 235 -6.08 -12.99 2.34
C ILE A 235 -7.14 -13.91 2.97
N ALA A 236 -6.95 -14.25 4.24
CA ALA A 236 -7.69 -15.31 4.91
C ALA A 236 -8.24 -14.89 6.29
N ASN A 237 -8.30 -13.58 6.58
CA ASN A 237 -8.76 -13.05 7.87
C ASN A 237 -8.07 -13.69 9.08
N GLY A 238 -6.76 -13.99 8.94
CA GLY A 238 -5.94 -14.63 9.98
C GLY A 238 -6.09 -16.15 10.05
N GLN A 239 -6.95 -16.76 9.24
CA GLN A 239 -7.16 -18.21 9.21
C GLN A 239 -6.10 -18.88 8.34
N TYR A 240 -4.99 -19.33 8.95
CA TYR A 240 -3.90 -20.02 8.24
C TYR A 240 -4.38 -21.26 7.47
N GLU A 241 -5.39 -21.98 7.95
CA GLU A 241 -6.00 -23.14 7.27
C GLU A 241 -6.74 -22.81 5.97
N ALA A 242 -7.04 -21.54 5.73
CA ALA A 242 -7.59 -21.05 4.47
C ALA A 242 -6.51 -20.45 3.56
N LEU A 243 -5.25 -20.40 4.00
CA LEU A 243 -4.11 -19.89 3.25
C LEU A 243 -3.34 -21.03 2.59
N ALA A 244 -2.86 -20.76 1.37
CA ALA A 244 -1.92 -21.59 0.65
C ALA A 244 -0.65 -20.80 0.33
N ILE A 245 0.50 -21.47 0.46
CA ILE A 245 1.80 -20.99 -0.01
C ILE A 245 2.10 -21.69 -1.32
N LEU A 246 2.38 -20.92 -2.36
CA LEU A 246 2.92 -21.39 -3.62
C LEU A 246 4.43 -21.13 -3.65
N ARG A 247 5.20 -22.02 -4.27
CA ARG A 247 6.59 -21.78 -4.63
C ARG A 247 6.87 -22.17 -6.08
N VAL A 248 7.79 -21.45 -6.70
CA VAL A 248 8.20 -21.64 -8.10
C VAL A 248 9.73 -21.53 -8.16
N ASP A 249 10.39 -22.40 -8.91
CA ASP A 249 11.82 -22.23 -9.20
C ASP A 249 11.99 -20.96 -10.05
N LEU A 250 12.95 -20.10 -9.69
CA LEU A 250 13.24 -18.87 -10.44
C LEU A 250 13.46 -19.12 -11.94
N ALA A 251 14.02 -20.27 -12.33
CA ALA A 251 14.23 -20.64 -13.73
C ALA A 251 12.93 -20.78 -14.54
N HIS A 252 11.80 -20.98 -13.87
CA HIS A 252 10.47 -21.08 -14.49
C HIS A 252 9.69 -19.76 -14.47
N VAL A 253 10.29 -18.69 -13.94
CA VAL A 253 9.72 -17.34 -14.00
C VAL A 253 10.30 -16.64 -15.22
N VAL A 254 9.48 -16.40 -16.24
CA VAL A 254 9.91 -15.76 -17.48
C VAL A 254 10.18 -14.27 -17.23
N ASN A 255 11.36 -13.80 -17.61
CA ASN A 255 11.77 -12.38 -17.51
C ASN A 255 11.40 -11.74 -16.16
N PRO A 256 11.90 -12.27 -15.02
CA PRO A 256 11.56 -11.74 -13.72
C PRO A 256 12.14 -10.33 -13.58
N MET A 257 11.32 -9.37 -13.17
CA MET A 257 11.68 -7.97 -12.93
C MET A 257 11.54 -7.62 -11.45
N VAL A 258 12.33 -6.67 -10.96
CA VAL A 258 12.23 -6.20 -9.57
C VAL A 258 10.99 -5.32 -9.39
N ASP A 259 10.34 -5.45 -8.24
CA ASP A 259 9.45 -4.45 -7.66
C ASP A 259 9.76 -4.28 -6.16
N MET A 260 10.71 -3.39 -5.84
CA MET A 260 11.05 -3.08 -4.45
C MET A 260 9.96 -2.27 -3.73
N SER A 261 9.01 -1.66 -4.46
CA SER A 261 7.84 -1.02 -3.83
C SER A 261 6.94 -2.04 -3.15
N GLN A 262 7.05 -3.30 -3.57
CA GLN A 262 6.48 -4.48 -2.92
C GLN A 262 7.59 -5.29 -2.22
N GLY A 263 8.58 -4.62 -1.62
CA GLY A 263 9.63 -5.20 -0.77
C GLY A 263 10.64 -6.13 -1.48
N ASN A 264 10.76 -6.00 -2.80
CA ASN A 264 11.67 -6.74 -3.70
C ASN A 264 11.03 -7.99 -4.27
N ALA A 265 9.74 -7.87 -4.55
CA ALA A 265 9.05 -8.90 -5.30
C ALA A 265 9.73 -9.08 -6.66
N ALA A 266 9.95 -10.33 -7.03
CA ALA A 266 10.11 -10.70 -8.42
C ALA A 266 8.73 -10.64 -9.09
N THR A 267 8.67 -9.97 -10.23
CA THR A 267 7.45 -9.82 -11.00
C THR A 267 7.61 -10.37 -12.40
N THR A 268 6.54 -10.92 -12.98
CA THR A 268 6.52 -11.28 -14.39
C THR A 268 5.18 -10.89 -15.01
N LYS A 269 5.20 -10.53 -16.29
CA LYS A 269 3.99 -10.30 -17.09
C LYS A 269 3.43 -11.59 -17.68
N GLU A 270 4.16 -12.70 -17.57
CA GLU A 270 3.79 -13.97 -18.13
C GLU A 270 3.10 -14.89 -17.13
N THR A 271 2.31 -15.81 -17.68
CA THR A 271 1.66 -16.86 -16.89
C THR A 271 2.69 -17.93 -16.52
N ILE A 272 2.75 -18.30 -15.24
CA ILE A 272 3.56 -19.41 -14.77
C ILE A 272 2.70 -20.69 -14.80
N ASN A 273 3.17 -21.70 -15.52
CA ASN A 273 2.45 -22.97 -15.68
C ASN A 273 2.35 -23.73 -14.35
N ALA A 274 1.17 -24.29 -14.05
CA ALA A 274 0.91 -25.05 -12.83
C ALA A 274 1.87 -26.25 -12.62
N ALA A 275 2.40 -26.86 -13.69
CA ALA A 275 3.41 -27.93 -13.61
C ALA A 275 4.75 -27.47 -12.98
N HIS A 276 5.00 -26.16 -12.93
CA HIS A 276 6.19 -25.58 -12.30
C HIS A 276 5.89 -24.99 -10.91
N ILE A 277 4.65 -25.09 -10.44
CA ILE A 277 4.20 -24.54 -9.18
C ILE A 277 4.04 -25.66 -8.17
N GLN A 278 4.65 -25.49 -7.01
CA GLN A 278 4.44 -26.36 -5.86
C GLN A 278 3.67 -25.61 -4.78
N TYR A 279 2.91 -26.31 -3.95
CA TYR A 279 2.07 -25.70 -2.93
C TYR A 279 2.10 -26.41 -1.57
N LYS A 280 1.70 -25.66 -0.54
CA LYS A 280 1.32 -26.11 0.80
C LYS A 280 0.10 -25.34 1.29
N ILE A 281 -0.75 -25.97 2.09
CA ILE A 281 -1.96 -25.37 2.68
C ILE A 281 -1.83 -25.42 4.20
N GLY A 282 -2.38 -24.44 4.92
CA GLY A 282 -2.52 -24.54 6.39
C GLY A 282 -1.21 -24.36 7.14
N VAL A 283 -0.21 -23.73 6.54
CA VAL A 283 1.11 -23.59 7.15
C VAL A 283 1.05 -22.57 8.30
N THR A 284 1.47 -22.99 9.50
CA THR A 284 1.42 -22.13 10.69
C THR A 284 2.46 -21.02 10.64
N GLN A 285 2.16 -19.86 11.24
CA GLN A 285 3.11 -18.75 11.33
C GLN A 285 4.45 -19.17 11.96
N ALA A 286 4.42 -19.96 13.03
CA ALA A 286 5.63 -20.44 13.70
C ALA A 286 6.55 -21.22 12.75
N SER A 287 5.98 -22.11 11.92
CA SER A 287 6.74 -22.91 10.94
C SER A 287 7.31 -22.09 9.78
N VAL A 288 6.65 -21.00 9.39
CA VAL A 288 7.19 -20.05 8.41
C VAL A 288 8.31 -19.22 9.04
N GLN A 289 8.09 -18.68 10.23
CA GLN A 289 9.05 -17.82 10.91
C GLN A 289 10.34 -18.54 11.28
N ASN A 290 10.30 -19.81 11.66
CA ASN A 290 11.50 -20.61 11.95
C ASN A 290 12.10 -21.29 10.70
N GLY A 291 11.46 -21.16 9.54
CA GLY A 291 11.92 -21.68 8.25
C GLY A 291 11.68 -23.18 8.02
N SER A 292 11.06 -23.90 8.96
CA SER A 292 10.80 -25.34 8.78
C SER A 292 9.83 -25.61 7.64
N ALA A 293 8.90 -24.69 7.38
CA ALA A 293 7.91 -24.78 6.30
C ALA A 293 8.52 -24.89 4.89
N PHE A 294 9.78 -24.51 4.68
CA PHE A 294 10.39 -24.42 3.35
C PHE A 294 11.21 -25.64 2.93
N ARG A 295 11.50 -26.56 3.87
CA ARG A 295 12.45 -27.67 3.65
C ARG A 295 11.88 -28.80 2.78
N ASP A 296 10.73 -29.36 3.15
CA ASP A 296 10.15 -30.59 2.57
C ASP A 296 8.62 -30.51 2.47
N GLY A 297 7.93 -31.58 2.06
CA GLY A 297 6.46 -31.67 2.13
C GLY A 297 5.68 -30.81 1.13
N TRP A 298 6.28 -30.47 -0.02
CA TRP A 298 5.64 -29.70 -1.07
C TRP A 298 4.96 -30.61 -2.09
N SER A 299 3.76 -30.26 -2.52
CA SER A 299 3.00 -30.99 -3.55
C SER A 299 2.97 -30.21 -4.85
N GLU A 300 2.99 -30.88 -6.00
CA GLU A 300 2.85 -30.21 -7.30
C GLU A 300 1.41 -29.75 -7.51
N LEU A 301 1.22 -28.51 -7.98
CA LEU A 301 -0.10 -27.92 -8.12
C LEU A 301 -0.93 -28.59 -9.22
N SER A 302 -0.28 -29.09 -10.28
CA SER A 302 -0.95 -29.82 -11.38
C SER A 302 -1.79 -31.01 -10.90
N GLY A 303 -1.33 -31.69 -9.83
CA GLY A 303 -2.02 -32.81 -9.20
C GLY A 303 -3.03 -32.43 -8.11
N TYR A 304 -3.27 -31.13 -7.87
CA TYR A 304 -4.18 -30.71 -6.81
C TYR A 304 -5.62 -31.13 -7.10
N VAL A 305 -6.23 -31.87 -6.18
CA VAL A 305 -7.65 -32.20 -6.18
C VAL A 305 -8.28 -31.54 -4.94
N PRO A 306 -9.28 -30.64 -5.11
CA PRO A 306 -9.96 -30.03 -3.98
C PRO A 306 -10.65 -31.13 -3.16
N PRO A 307 -10.67 -31.03 -1.81
CA PRO A 307 -11.41 -31.98 -0.99
C PRO A 307 -12.87 -32.02 -1.46
N THR A 308 -13.33 -33.17 -1.93
CA THR A 308 -14.74 -33.38 -2.25
C THR A 308 -15.52 -33.10 -0.98
N ALA A 309 -16.40 -32.10 -0.98
CA ALA A 309 -17.30 -31.89 0.15
C ALA A 309 -18.08 -33.18 0.32
N THR A 310 -17.76 -33.95 1.38
CA THR A 310 -18.55 -35.10 1.75
C THR A 310 -19.93 -34.54 2.06
N LEU A 311 -20.90 -34.76 1.16
CA LEU A 311 -22.30 -34.54 1.45
C LEU A 311 -22.56 -35.32 2.72
N ALA A 312 -22.81 -34.60 3.82
CA ALA A 312 -23.25 -35.22 5.04
C ALA A 312 -24.52 -35.99 4.67
N SER A 313 -24.42 -37.32 4.63
CA SER A 313 -25.56 -38.20 4.45
C SER A 313 -26.48 -37.91 5.62
N SER A 314 -27.47 -37.05 5.40
CA SER A 314 -28.56 -36.85 6.34
C SER A 314 -29.30 -38.18 6.40
N MET A 315 -28.87 -39.05 7.31
CA MET A 315 -29.69 -40.15 7.77
C MET A 315 -30.91 -39.51 8.43
N ALA A 316 -31.96 -39.36 7.63
CA ALA A 316 -33.28 -39.06 8.12
C ALA A 316 -33.64 -40.15 9.13
N SER A 317 -33.69 -39.75 10.39
CA SER A 317 -34.18 -40.56 11.48
C SER A 317 -35.65 -40.86 11.23
N SER A 318 -35.96 -42.07 10.76
CA SER A 318 -37.34 -42.57 10.74
C SER A 318 -37.67 -43.09 12.14
N SER A 319 -37.97 -42.18 13.06
CA SER A 319 -38.74 -42.51 14.26
C SER A 319 -40.21 -42.62 13.87
N GLN A 320 -40.61 -43.76 13.31
CA GLN A 320 -42.02 -44.15 13.32
C GLN A 320 -42.36 -44.57 14.76
N GLY A 321 -43.08 -43.67 15.45
CA GLY A 321 -43.75 -44.00 16.70
C GLY A 321 -44.81 -45.07 16.43
N ASN A 322 -44.63 -46.24 17.02
CA ASN A 322 -45.69 -47.20 17.21
C ASN A 322 -46.65 -46.66 18.28
N GLY A 323 -47.65 -45.90 17.83
CA GLY A 323 -48.88 -45.65 18.56
C GLY A 323 -50.00 -46.47 17.94
N LEU A 324 -50.30 -47.63 18.53
CA LEU A 324 -51.56 -48.32 18.32
C LEU A 324 -52.00 -48.88 19.68
N ASP A 325 -52.98 -48.21 20.25
CA ASP A 325 -53.83 -48.77 21.29
C ASP A 325 -55.30 -48.59 20.85
N GLY A 326 -56.05 -49.69 20.95
CA GLY A 326 -57.51 -49.71 21.04
C GLY A 326 -58.35 -49.79 19.75
N GLY A 327 -58.89 -50.98 19.46
CA GLY A 327 -60.17 -51.08 18.73
C GLY A 327 -60.52 -52.41 18.07
N THR A 328 -60.96 -53.42 18.83
CA THR A 328 -61.93 -54.42 18.32
C THR A 328 -62.91 -54.79 19.44
N ILE A 329 -64.21 -54.57 19.15
CA ILE A 329 -65.47 -55.08 19.75
C ILE A 329 -65.57 -55.04 21.27
#